data_AF-A0A6L7X5L9-F1
#
_entry.id   AF-A0A6L7X5L9-F1
#
_cell.length_a   1.000
_cell.length_b   1.000
_cell.length_c   1.000
_cell.angle_alpha   90.00
_cell.angle_beta   90.00
_cell.angle_gamma   90.00
#
_symmetry.space_group_name_H-M   'P 1'
#
loop_
_entity.id
_entity.type
_entity.pdbx_description
1 polymer ?
#
loop_
_entity_poly.entity_id
_entity_poly.type
_entity_poly.pdbx_seq_one_letter_code
_entity_poly.pdbx_strand_id
1 'polypeptide(L)'
;MAEMPVDRTVEIVTDAAAVPAPEAQRTTAQPRQAAALPWVVRRVAFVCSLLLVGFVVFSGVEGLLQANSLDDRIIETRAEIEQLRRDTQQLAALVAWLDSDAYIERIAREDLGMVRPGEESFAVHAPGRGNLEITRSPWWANLLPKEAQDLKSRTP
;
A
#
# COMPACT_ATOMS: atom_id res chain seq x y z
N MET A 1 -29.74 -103.17 -41.86
CA MET A 1 -31.04 -103.67 -42.34
C MET A 1 -31.80 -104.21 -41.15
N ALA A 2 -32.67 -103.39 -40.55
CA ALA A 2 -33.68 -103.82 -39.60
C ALA A 2 -34.81 -102.80 -39.71
N GLU A 3 -35.70 -103.04 -40.66
CA GLU A 3 -36.99 -102.38 -40.71
C GLU A 3 -37.82 -102.89 -39.53
N MET A 4 -38.45 -101.99 -38.79
CA MET A 4 -39.69 -102.33 -38.09
C MET A 4 -40.70 -101.19 -38.19
N PRO A 5 -41.99 -101.54 -38.37
CA PRO A 5 -42.99 -100.65 -38.93
C PRO A 5 -43.65 -99.75 -37.90
N VAL A 6 -44.00 -98.58 -38.41
CA VAL A 6 -44.98 -97.61 -37.96
C VAL A 6 -46.30 -98.30 -37.59
N ASP A 7 -46.84 -98.01 -36.40
CA ASP A 7 -48.29 -98.03 -36.19
C ASP A 7 -48.77 -96.80 -35.42
N ARG A 8 -49.95 -96.39 -35.81
CA ARG A 8 -50.60 -95.09 -35.68
C ARG A 8 -51.24 -94.91 -34.30
N THR A 9 -51.18 -93.69 -33.77
CA THR A 9 -52.42 -92.94 -33.47
C THR A 9 -52.13 -91.45 -33.52
N VAL A 10 -52.73 -90.79 -34.50
CA VAL A 10 -52.86 -89.34 -34.55
C VAL A 10 -54.18 -89.02 -33.87
N GLU A 11 -54.15 -88.50 -32.64
CA GLU A 11 -55.30 -87.77 -32.09
C GLU A 11 -55.16 -86.30 -32.46
N ILE A 12 -55.80 -85.93 -33.57
CA ILE A 12 -56.06 -84.53 -33.91
C ILE A 12 -57.21 -84.08 -33.02
N VAL A 13 -56.91 -83.50 -31.87
CA VAL A 13 -57.86 -82.61 -31.19
C VAL A 13 -57.72 -81.24 -31.85
N THR A 14 -58.52 -81.04 -32.90
CA THR A 14 -58.89 -79.71 -33.36
C THR A 14 -59.93 -79.19 -32.39
N ASP A 15 -59.50 -78.35 -31.45
CA ASP A 15 -60.40 -77.35 -30.88
C ASP A 15 -60.10 -76.01 -31.56
N ALA A 16 -61.12 -75.51 -32.23
CA ALA A 16 -61.12 -74.29 -33.00
C ALA A 16 -61.64 -73.18 -32.11
N ALA A 17 -60.76 -72.40 -31.48
CA ALA A 17 -61.14 -71.08 -31.00
C ALA A 17 -59.93 -70.18 -30.74
N ALA A 18 -60.07 -68.94 -31.23
CA ALA A 18 -59.33 -67.75 -30.84
C ALA A 18 -57.93 -67.54 -31.45
N VAL A 19 -57.93 -67.00 -32.67
CA VAL A 19 -56.94 -65.98 -33.06
C VAL A 19 -57.35 -64.65 -32.40
N PRO A 20 -56.54 -64.06 -31.51
CA PRO A 20 -56.48 -62.62 -31.37
C PRO A 20 -55.35 -62.04 -32.24
N ALA A 21 -55.69 -60.95 -32.92
CA ALA A 21 -54.88 -60.18 -33.86
C ALA A 21 -53.64 -59.51 -33.19
N PRO A 22 -52.70 -58.93 -33.96
CA PRO A 22 -51.31 -58.74 -33.56
C PRO A 22 -51.18 -57.58 -32.56
N GLU A 23 -50.69 -57.87 -31.36
CA GLU A 23 -50.36 -56.81 -30.42
C GLU A 23 -49.07 -56.11 -30.85
N ALA A 24 -49.29 -54.88 -31.31
CA ALA A 24 -48.32 -53.89 -31.66
C ALA A 24 -47.15 -53.82 -30.65
N GLN A 25 -45.95 -53.78 -31.21
CA GLN A 25 -44.71 -53.38 -30.58
C GLN A 25 -44.92 -52.13 -29.73
N ARG A 26 -45.07 -52.31 -28.41
CA ARG A 26 -44.93 -51.22 -27.45
C ARG A 26 -43.45 -51.06 -27.20
N THR A 27 -42.81 -50.26 -28.06
CA THR A 27 -41.52 -49.63 -27.81
C THR A 27 -41.60 -48.97 -26.44
N THR A 28 -40.98 -49.56 -25.43
CA THR A 28 -40.78 -48.91 -24.14
C THR A 28 -39.76 -47.80 -24.35
N ALA A 29 -40.25 -46.63 -24.74
CA ALA A 29 -39.52 -45.39 -24.65
C ALA A 29 -39.27 -45.12 -23.16
N GLN A 30 -38.13 -45.60 -22.67
CA GLN A 30 -37.68 -45.34 -21.32
C GLN A 30 -37.49 -43.81 -21.20
N PRO A 31 -38.16 -43.14 -20.25
CA PRO A 31 -37.99 -41.71 -20.09
C PRO A 31 -36.51 -41.47 -19.76
N ARG A 32 -35.86 -40.60 -20.54
CA ARG A 32 -34.57 -40.00 -20.17
C ARG A 32 -34.75 -39.48 -18.76
N GLN A 33 -34.25 -40.22 -17.78
CA GLN A 33 -34.19 -39.77 -16.40
C GLN A 33 -33.28 -38.55 -16.44
N ALA A 34 -33.90 -37.36 -16.50
CA ALA A 34 -33.20 -36.13 -16.21
C ALA A 34 -32.66 -36.33 -14.80
N ALA A 35 -31.36 -36.63 -14.71
CA ALA A 35 -30.69 -36.91 -13.46
C ALA A 35 -30.87 -35.66 -12.60
N ALA A 36 -31.87 -35.68 -11.73
CA ALA A 36 -32.10 -34.65 -10.77
C ALA A 36 -30.84 -34.64 -9.90
N LEU A 37 -30.05 -33.57 -10.02
CA LEU A 37 -28.86 -33.37 -9.20
C LEU A 37 -29.23 -33.69 -7.76
N PRO A 38 -28.51 -34.63 -7.11
CA PRO A 38 -28.89 -35.06 -5.78
C PRO A 38 -28.95 -33.83 -4.89
N TRP A 39 -29.99 -33.71 -4.08
CA TRP A 39 -30.25 -32.57 -3.20
C TRP A 39 -29.01 -32.15 -2.37
N VAL A 40 -28.11 -33.10 -2.12
CA VAL A 40 -26.78 -32.91 -1.53
C VAL A 40 -25.90 -31.97 -2.38
N VAL A 41 -25.78 -32.18 -3.69
CA VAL A 41 -25.02 -31.32 -4.60
C VAL A 41 -25.60 -29.90 -4.61
N ARG A 42 -26.92 -29.76 -4.57
CA ARG A 42 -27.56 -28.44 -4.49
C ARG A 42 -27.27 -27.72 -3.16
N ARG A 43 -27.21 -28.45 -2.04
CA ARG A 43 -26.82 -27.89 -0.73
C ARG A 43 -25.34 -27.54 -0.67
N VAL A 44 -24.47 -28.40 -1.19
CA VAL A 44 -23.03 -28.15 -1.26
C VAL A 44 -22.76 -26.92 -2.13
N ALA A 45 -23.39 -26.83 -3.31
CA ALA A 45 -23.28 -25.65 -4.16
C ALA A 45 -23.75 -24.36 -3.46
N PHE A 46 -24.84 -24.42 -2.70
CA PHE A 46 -25.32 -23.29 -1.91
C PHE A 46 -24.31 -22.87 -0.82
N VAL A 47 -23.77 -23.83 -0.07
CA VAL A 47 -22.75 -23.56 0.96
C VAL A 47 -21.47 -23.00 0.34
N CYS A 48 -20.98 -23.57 -0.77
CA CYS A 48 -19.84 -23.05 -1.50
C CYS A 48 -20.08 -21.63 -2.03
N SER A 49 -21.28 -21.35 -2.53
CA SER A 49 -21.66 -19.99 -2.95
C SER A 49 -21.64 -19.01 -1.78
N LEU A 50 -22.14 -19.43 -0.61
CA LEU A 50 -22.14 -18.59 0.59
C LEU A 50 -20.70 -18.30 1.07
N LEU A 51 -19.84 -19.33 1.05
CA LEU A 51 -18.42 -19.19 1.38
C LEU A 51 -17.69 -18.28 0.39
N LEU A 52 -17.99 -18.38 -0.91
CA LEU A 52 -17.40 -17.51 -1.92
C LEU A 52 -17.80 -16.05 -1.70
N VAL A 53 -19.09 -15.79 -1.42
CA VAL A 53 -19.57 -14.44 -1.12
C VAL A 53 -18.92 -13.91 0.16
N GLY A 54 -18.86 -14.73 1.22
CA GLY A 54 -18.17 -14.37 2.47
C GLY A 54 -16.69 -14.05 2.25
N PHE A 55 -16.00 -14.83 1.43
CA PHE A 55 -14.61 -14.61 1.07
C PHE A 55 -14.40 -13.31 0.29
N VAL A 56 -15.25 -13.01 -0.69
CA VAL A 56 -15.20 -11.76 -1.47
C VAL A 56 -15.47 -10.55 -0.58
N VAL A 57 -16.45 -10.63 0.31
CA VAL A 57 -16.76 -9.56 1.27
C VAL A 57 -15.59 -9.34 2.22
N PHE A 58 -15.02 -10.41 2.77
CA PHE A 58 -13.88 -10.32 3.69
C PHE A 58 -12.62 -9.76 3.01
N SER A 59 -12.31 -10.22 1.80
CA SER A 59 -11.16 -9.74 1.02
C SER A 59 -11.34 -8.30 0.52
N GLY A 60 -12.57 -7.90 0.19
CA GLY A 60 -12.87 -6.53 -0.26
C GLY A 60 -12.74 -5.47 0.84
N VAL A 61 -12.88 -5.85 2.11
CA VAL A 61 -12.73 -4.93 3.26
C VAL A 61 -11.28 -4.45 3.39
N GLU A 62 -10.29 -5.28 3.09
CA GLU A 62 -8.88 -4.87 3.12
C GLU A 62 -8.54 -3.86 2.00
N GLY A 63 -9.14 -4.03 0.81
CA GLY A 63 -8.93 -3.14 -0.33
C GLY A 63 -9.52 -1.74 -0.15
N LEU A 64 -10.69 -1.62 0.52
CA LEU A 64 -11.29 -0.32 0.82
C LEU A 64 -10.53 0.46 1.90
N LEU A 65 -9.96 -0.24 2.89
CA LEU A 65 -9.15 0.40 3.95
C LEU A 65 -7.82 0.93 3.41
N GLN A 66 -7.23 0.26 2.41
CA GLN A 66 -5.98 0.71 1.79
C GLN A 66 -6.15 2.00 0.98
N ALA A 67 -7.26 2.17 0.24
CA ALA A 67 -7.51 3.37 -0.55
C ALA A 67 -7.49 4.66 0.29
N ASN A 68 -8.14 4.65 1.46
CA ASN A 68 -8.11 5.81 2.37
C ASN A 68 -6.70 6.10 2.91
N SER A 69 -5.92 5.06 3.20
CA SER A 69 -4.55 5.24 3.72
C SER A 69 -3.58 5.84 2.69
N LEU A 70 -3.86 5.70 1.39
CA LEU A 70 -3.04 6.30 0.33
C LEU A 70 -3.32 7.81 0.21
N ASP A 71 -4.58 8.22 0.29
CA ASP A 71 -4.98 9.63 0.24
C ASP A 71 -4.45 10.40 1.46
N ASP A 72 -4.53 9.80 2.66
CA ASP A 72 -3.99 10.39 3.88
C ASP A 72 -2.46 10.60 3.78
N ARG A 73 -1.73 9.61 3.25
CA ARG A 73 -0.27 9.71 3.03
C ARG A 73 0.09 10.81 2.03
N ILE A 74 -0.72 10.97 0.97
CA ILE A 74 -0.53 12.04 -0.02
C ILE A 74 -0.73 13.41 0.63
N ILE A 75 -1.76 13.55 1.47
CA ILE A 75 -2.04 14.80 2.19
C ILE A 75 -0.88 15.14 3.14
N GLU A 76 -0.43 14.17 3.94
CA GLU A 76 0.68 14.36 4.88
C GLU A 76 1.98 14.75 4.18
N THR A 77 2.36 14.00 3.13
CA THR A 77 3.58 14.30 2.36
C THR A 77 3.52 15.68 1.70
N ARG A 78 2.34 16.11 1.21
CA ARG A 78 2.17 17.46 0.65
C ARG A 78 2.30 18.54 1.71
N ALA A 79 1.78 18.31 2.91
CA ALA A 79 1.93 19.24 4.02
C ALA A 79 3.40 19.41 4.43
N GLU A 80 4.15 18.32 4.48
CA GLU A 80 5.60 18.34 4.77
C GLU A 80 6.38 19.14 3.71
N ILE A 81 6.12 18.91 2.42
CA ILE A 81 6.76 19.65 1.33
C ILE A 81 6.48 21.16 1.46
N GLU A 82 5.25 21.54 1.79
CA GLU A 82 4.88 22.93 1.93
C GLU A 82 5.50 23.59 3.16
N GLN A 83 5.65 22.84 4.25
CA GLN A 83 6.39 23.30 5.43
C GLN A 83 7.87 23.52 5.08
N LEU A 84 8.53 22.55 4.45
CA LEU A 84 9.92 22.67 4.04
C LEU A 84 10.15 23.85 3.09
N ARG A 85 9.23 24.09 2.17
CA ARG A 85 9.28 25.27 1.29
C ARG A 85 9.22 26.57 2.08
N ARG A 86 8.31 26.69 3.05
CA ARG A 86 8.23 27.87 3.91
C ARG A 86 9.52 28.08 4.69
N ASP A 87 10.08 27.02 5.26
CA ASP A 87 11.32 27.09 6.02
C ASP A 87 12.50 27.55 5.13
N THR A 88 12.63 26.95 3.94
CA THR A 88 13.68 27.37 2.99
C THR A 88 13.54 28.83 2.55
N GLN A 89 12.31 29.32 2.32
CA GLN A 89 12.08 30.73 1.99
C GLN A 89 12.45 31.67 3.15
N GLN A 90 12.09 31.29 4.39
CA GLN A 90 12.45 32.07 5.58
C GLN A 90 13.97 32.12 5.78
N LEU A 91 14.65 30.99 5.65
CA LEU A 91 16.11 30.94 5.74
C LEU A 91 16.78 31.75 4.65
N ALA A 92 16.29 31.67 3.41
CA ALA A 92 16.82 32.46 2.30
C ALA A 92 16.65 33.98 2.55
N ALA A 93 15.49 34.39 3.06
CA ALA A 93 15.24 35.79 3.43
C ALA A 93 16.17 36.25 4.58
N LEU A 94 16.41 35.39 5.57
CA LEU A 94 17.33 35.69 6.67
C LEU A 94 18.76 35.84 6.15
N VAL A 95 19.23 34.92 5.30
CA VAL A 95 20.55 35.02 4.67
C VAL A 95 20.69 36.32 3.88
N ALA A 96 19.69 36.66 3.06
CA ALA A 96 19.71 37.91 2.30
C ALA A 96 19.73 39.16 3.19
N TRP A 97 19.06 39.13 4.34
CA TRP A 97 19.10 40.21 5.31
C TRP A 97 20.47 40.31 6.00
N LEU A 98 21.06 39.18 6.39
CA LEU A 98 22.40 39.12 7.00
C LEU A 98 23.49 39.58 6.02
N ASP A 99 23.32 39.33 4.74
CA ASP A 99 24.23 39.77 3.67
C ASP A 99 24.00 41.23 3.24
N SER A 100 22.98 41.90 3.80
CA SER A 100 22.70 43.29 3.45
C SER A 100 23.76 44.24 4.02
N ASP A 101 24.10 45.27 3.24
CA ASP A 101 25.04 46.33 3.65
C ASP A 101 24.67 46.96 5.01
N ALA A 102 23.37 47.12 5.28
CA ALA A 102 22.89 47.69 6.54
C ALA A 102 23.22 46.80 7.75
N TYR A 103 23.10 45.48 7.60
CA TYR A 103 23.47 44.54 8.66
C TYR A 103 25.00 44.49 8.83
N ILE A 104 25.73 44.43 7.72
CA ILE A 104 27.20 44.41 7.71
C ILE A 104 27.75 45.68 8.37
N GLU A 105 27.22 46.85 8.01
CA GLU A 105 27.60 48.14 8.58
C GLU A 105 27.30 48.21 10.09
N ARG A 106 26.14 47.68 10.51
CA ARG A 106 25.78 47.64 11.93
C ARG A 106 26.78 46.82 12.73
N ILE A 107 27.13 45.62 12.27
CA ILE A 107 28.16 44.79 12.91
C ILE A 107 29.54 45.45 12.85
N ALA A 108 29.90 46.09 11.72
CA ALA A 108 31.16 46.82 11.62
C ALA A 108 31.26 47.97 12.63
N ARG A 109 30.14 48.64 12.95
CA ARG A 109 30.09 49.69 13.99
C ARG A 109 30.10 49.12 15.40
N GLU A 110 29.29 48.09 15.66
CA GLU A 110 29.11 47.49 16.99
C GLU A 110 30.35 46.72 17.45
N ASP A 111 30.90 45.85 16.59
CA ASP A 111 31.96 44.91 16.97
C ASP A 111 33.36 45.40 16.59
N LEU A 112 33.47 46.16 15.50
CA LEU A 112 34.75 46.59 14.94
C LEU A 112 35.03 48.09 15.15
N GLY A 113 34.05 48.85 15.66
CA GLY A 113 34.17 50.29 15.87
C GLY A 113 34.47 51.07 14.58
N MET A 114 34.12 50.53 13.42
CA MET A 114 34.36 51.19 12.13
C MET A 114 33.45 52.40 11.94
N VAL A 115 34.01 53.48 11.41
CA VAL A 115 33.31 54.75 11.13
C VAL A 115 33.36 55.06 9.63
N ARG A 116 32.35 55.78 9.11
CA ARG A 116 32.32 56.16 7.69
C ARG A 116 33.38 57.22 7.36
N PRO A 117 33.81 57.35 6.09
CA PRO A 117 34.66 58.46 5.67
C PRO A 117 34.01 59.81 6.01
N GLY A 118 34.66 60.59 6.90
CA GLY A 118 34.16 61.89 7.38
C GLY A 118 33.54 61.88 8.77
N GLU A 119 33.42 60.74 9.44
CA GLU A 119 33.00 60.61 10.85
C GLU A 119 34.23 60.59 11.80
N GLU A 120 34.16 61.24 12.96
CA GLU A 120 35.22 61.20 14.00
C GLU A 120 34.97 60.06 14.99
N SER A 121 35.94 59.14 15.13
CA SER A 121 35.87 58.04 16.11
C SER A 121 36.41 58.45 17.47
N PHE A 122 35.63 58.27 18.54
CA PHE A 122 36.07 58.49 19.93
C PHE A 122 36.32 57.15 20.64
N ALA A 123 37.58 56.87 21.02
CA ALA A 123 37.92 55.73 21.85
C ALA A 123 38.12 56.17 23.31
N VAL A 124 37.34 55.61 24.23
CA VAL A 124 37.50 55.87 25.67
C VAL A 124 38.61 54.96 26.21
N HIS A 125 39.81 55.51 26.43
CA HIS A 125 40.88 54.79 27.13
C HIS A 125 40.59 54.74 28.63
N ALA A 126 40.03 53.63 29.11
CA ALA A 126 40.06 53.31 30.53
C ALA A 126 41.50 52.94 30.94
N PRO A 127 42.04 53.51 32.03
CA PRO A 127 43.38 53.16 32.47
C PRO A 127 43.41 51.73 33.02
N GLY A 128 44.20 50.86 32.39
CA GLY A 128 44.63 49.57 32.92
C GLY A 128 43.64 48.40 32.77
N ARG A 129 43.74 47.65 31.66
CA ARG A 129 43.54 46.20 31.68
C ARG A 129 44.72 45.53 30.99
N GLY A 130 45.33 44.58 31.69
CA GLY A 130 46.49 43.83 31.22
C GLY A 130 46.23 43.02 29.96
N ASN A 131 47.34 42.65 29.31
CA ASN A 131 47.49 41.76 28.16
C ASN A 131 46.23 40.99 27.74
N LEU A 132 45.61 41.42 26.64
CA LEU A 132 44.61 40.63 25.94
C LEU A 132 45.35 39.53 25.16
N GLU A 133 45.38 38.31 25.69
CA GLU A 133 45.73 37.13 24.90
C GLU A 133 44.66 36.95 23.81
N ILE A 134 44.91 37.50 22.63
CA ILE A 134 44.13 37.24 21.43
C ILE A 134 44.45 35.81 21.01
N THR A 135 43.76 34.84 21.61
CA THR A 135 43.76 33.46 21.12
C THR A 135 43.20 33.53 19.70
N ARG A 136 44.06 33.31 18.69
CA ARG A 136 43.70 33.26 17.27
C ARG A 136 42.89 32.00 16.95
N SER A 137 41.74 31.85 17.58
CA SER A 137 40.71 30.94 17.11
C SER A 137 40.04 31.61 15.90
N PRO A 138 39.83 30.88 14.79
CA PRO A 138 39.01 31.39 13.71
C PRO A 138 37.64 31.80 14.27
N TRP A 139 37.13 32.97 13.88
CA TRP A 139 35.88 33.54 14.38
C TRP A 139 34.68 32.57 14.32
N TRP A 140 34.67 31.68 13.31
CA TRP A 140 33.63 30.66 13.11
C TRP A 140 33.60 29.55 14.16
N ALA A 141 34.69 29.36 14.92
CA ALA A 141 34.74 28.34 15.96
C ALA A 141 33.75 28.63 17.11
N ASN A 142 33.45 29.90 17.37
CA ASN A 142 32.51 30.33 18.42
C ASN A 142 31.04 30.20 17.99
N LEU A 143 30.77 30.01 16.70
CA LEU A 143 29.42 29.90 16.15
C LEU A 143 28.90 28.45 16.15
N LEU A 144 29.78 27.48 16.43
CA LEU A 144 29.39 26.08 16.53
C LEU A 144 28.74 25.80 17.90
N PRO A 145 27.64 25.03 17.94
CA PRO A 145 27.09 24.51 19.19
C PRO A 145 28.18 23.81 20.03
N LYS A 146 28.09 23.92 21.36
CA LYS A 146 29.14 23.41 22.27
C LYS A 146 29.42 21.91 22.05
N GLU A 147 28.39 21.16 21.66
CA GLU A 147 28.44 19.73 21.38
C GLU A 147 29.37 19.42 20.19
N ALA A 148 29.42 20.30 19.19
CA ALA A 148 30.29 20.15 18.02
C ALA A 148 31.76 20.49 18.33
N GLN A 149 32.01 21.34 19.33
CA GLN A 149 33.36 21.70 19.78
C GLN A 149 34.02 20.55 20.55
N ASP A 150 33.25 19.88 21.41
CA ASP A 150 33.71 18.73 22.22
C ASP A 150 34.03 17.48 21.38
N LEU A 151 33.43 17.34 20.20
CA LEU A 151 33.75 16.23 19.28
C LEU A 151 35.12 16.39 18.62
N LYS A 152 35.55 17.63 18.36
CA LYS A 152 36.85 17.93 17.73
C LYS A 152 38.02 17.70 18.68
N SER A 153 37.82 17.84 19.99
CA SER A 153 38.88 17.60 21.00
C SER A 153 39.08 16.11 21.34
N ARG A 154 38.18 15.22 20.89
CA ARG A 154 38.25 13.76 21.13
C ARG A 154 38.90 12.96 20.01
N THR A 155 39.23 13.58 18.88
CA THR A 155 39.92 12.91 17.77
C THR A 155 41.43 13.15 17.91
N PRO A 156 42.24 12.09 18.15
CA PRO A 156 43.70 12.20 18.25
C PRO A 156 44.38 12.48 16.91
#